data_AF-A0A6A4Q2H4-F1
#
_entry.id   AF-A0A6A4Q2H4-F1
#
_cell.length_a   1.000
_cell.length_b   1.000
_cell.length_c   1.000
_cell.angle_alpha   90.00
_cell.angle_beta   90.00
_cell.angle_gamma   90.00
#
_symmetry.space_group_name_H-M   'P 1'
#
loop_
_entity.id
_entity.type
_entity.pdbx_description
1 polymer ?
#
loop_
_entity_poly.entity_id
_entity_poly.type
_entity_poly.pdbx_seq_one_letter_code
_entity_poly.pdbx_strand_id
1 'polypeptide(L)' 'MVYLKLKQMVLATLIESDVTVPDDVAESIVEKTINEADTNGDGKIDKEEWKQYVAKKPSLLKIMTLPYLK' A
#
# COMPACT_ATOMS: atom_id res chain seq x y z
N MET A 1 1.46 -2.90 9.52
CA MET A 1 0.47 -3.24 8.48
C MET A 1 0.87 -4.59 7.89
N VAL A 2 -0.09 -5.49 7.67
CA VAL A 2 0.17 -6.87 7.18
C VAL A 2 -0.19 -6.93 5.68
N TYR A 3 0.54 -7.72 4.89
CA TYR A 3 0.41 -7.88 3.43
C TYR A 3 -1.05 -7.83 2.91
N LEU A 4 -1.93 -8.63 3.51
CA LEU A 4 -3.34 -8.72 3.11
C LEU A 4 -4.07 -7.37 3.18
N LYS A 5 -3.79 -6.58 4.22
CA LYS A 5 -4.42 -5.28 4.46
C LYS A 5 -3.98 -4.27 3.38
N LEU A 6 -2.70 -4.31 3.00
CA LEU A 6 -2.16 -3.43 1.97
C LEU A 6 -2.70 -3.79 0.58
N LYS A 7 -2.78 -5.10 0.26
CA LYS A 7 -3.37 -5.58 -1.00
C LYS A 7 -4.82 -5.12 -1.15
N GLN A 8 -5.62 -5.22 -0.09
CA GLN A 8 -7.01 -4.74 -0.12
C GLN A 8 -7.13 -3.24 -0.35
N MET A 9 -6.25 -2.43 0.25
CA MET A 9 -6.27 -0.98 0.07
C MET A 9 -5.86 -0.57 -1.35
N VAL A 10 -4.84 -1.22 -1.92
CA VAL A 10 -4.41 -0.98 -3.30
C VAL A 10 -5.50 -1.36 -4.30
N LEU A 11 -6.12 -2.54 -4.13
CA LEU A 11 -7.22 -2.98 -4.99
C LEU A 11 -8.43 -2.03 -4.90
N ALA A 12 -8.79 -1.59 -3.69
CA ALA A 12 -9.89 -0.64 -3.51
C ALA A 12 -9.65 0.68 -4.27
N THR A 13 -8.45 1.27 -4.14
CA THR A 13 -8.12 2.53 -4.83
C THR A 13 -8.10 2.39 -6.35
N LEU A 14 -7.65 1.25 -6.87
CA LEU A 14 -7.61 0.97 -8.31
C LEU A 14 -9.03 0.83 -8.88
N ILE A 15 -9.90 0.10 -8.18
CA ILE A 15 -11.32 -0.02 -8.51
C ILE A 15 -11.99 1.36 -8.46
N GLU A 16 -11.71 2.18 -7.45
CA GLU A 16 -12.24 3.56 -7.33
C GLU A 16 -11.75 4.50 -8.45
N SER A 17 -10.57 4.24 -9.01
CA SER A 17 -10.01 5.03 -10.11
C SER A 17 -10.44 4.55 -11.50
N ASP A 18 -11.37 3.58 -11.57
CA ASP A 18 -11.77 2.86 -12.79
C ASP A 18 -10.59 2.15 -13.48
N VAL A 19 -9.53 1.85 -12.72
CA VAL A 19 -8.33 1.17 -13.20
C VAL A 19 -8.41 -0.29 -12.77
N THR A 20 -8.76 -1.19 -13.69
CA THR A 20 -8.68 -2.63 -13.45
C THR A 20 -7.26 -3.11 -13.78
N VAL A 21 -6.50 -3.50 -12.76
CA VAL A 21 -5.20 -4.16 -12.97
C VAL A 21 -5.34 -5.68 -12.77
N PRO A 22 -4.56 -6.49 -13.50
CA PRO A 22 -4.43 -7.91 -13.21
C PRO A 22 -3.94 -8.15 -11.78
N ASP A 23 -4.34 -9.26 -11.16
CA ASP A 23 -3.95 -9.59 -9.78
C ASP A 23 -2.41 -9.66 -9.63
N ASP A 24 -1.70 -10.23 -10.61
CA ASP A 24 -0.22 -10.21 -10.70
C ASP A 24 0.38 -8.79 -10.59
N VAL A 25 -0.27 -7.80 -11.20
CA VAL A 25 0.21 -6.42 -11.19
C VAL A 25 -0.06 -5.79 -9.83
N ALA A 26 -1.24 -6.04 -9.24
CA ALA A 26 -1.54 -5.61 -7.88
C ALA A 26 -0.58 -6.24 -6.86
N GLU A 27 -0.27 -7.52 -7.00
CA GLU A 27 0.71 -8.22 -6.15
C GLU A 27 2.10 -7.63 -6.31
N SER A 28 2.57 -7.37 -7.53
CA SER A 28 3.88 -6.75 -7.76
C SER A 28 3.96 -5.32 -7.17
N ILE A 29 2.87 -4.55 -7.21
CA ILE A 29 2.82 -3.22 -6.58
C ILE A 29 2.91 -3.34 -5.07
N VAL A 30 2.16 -4.26 -4.46
CA VAL A 30 2.17 -4.51 -3.01
C VAL A 30 3.53 -5.02 -2.56
N GLU A 31 4.12 -5.95 -3.30
CA GLU A 31 5.42 -6.55 -2.99
C GLU A 31 6.55 -5.52 -3.11
N LYS A 32 6.53 -4.66 -4.14
CA LYS A 32 7.48 -3.54 -4.25
C LYS A 32 7.30 -2.54 -3.11
N THR A 33 6.04 -2.24 -2.76
CA THR A 33 5.74 -1.32 -1.66
C THR A 33 6.24 -1.85 -0.33
N ILE A 34 6.07 -3.15 -0.07
CA ILE A 34 6.60 -3.80 1.13
C ILE A 34 8.12 -3.79 1.08
N ASN A 35 8.77 -4.23 0.00
CA ASN A 35 10.23 -4.21 -0.10
C ASN A 35 10.84 -2.81 0.05
N GLU A 36 10.15 -1.75 -0.38
CA GLU A 36 10.65 -0.37 -0.20
C GLU A 36 10.35 0.21 1.20
N ALA A 37 9.31 -0.27 1.87
CA ALA A 37 8.86 0.25 3.16
C ALA A 37 9.38 -0.57 4.36
N ASP A 38 9.43 -1.89 4.22
CA ASP A 38 9.98 -2.86 5.16
C ASP A 38 11.51 -2.81 5.10
N THR A 39 12.07 -1.91 5.90
CA THR A 39 13.52 -1.73 6.02
C THR A 39 14.16 -2.81 6.89
N ASN A 40 13.37 -3.47 7.73
CA ASN A 40 13.84 -4.46 8.69
C ASN A 40 13.76 -5.91 8.13
N GLY A 41 13.00 -6.14 7.05
CA GLY A 41 12.88 -7.42 6.36
C GLY A 41 11.99 -8.45 7.09
N ASP A 42 11.12 -8.04 8.00
CA ASP A 42 10.23 -8.93 8.76
C ASP A 42 8.91 -9.27 8.02
N GLY A 43 8.74 -8.73 6.81
CA GLY A 43 7.56 -8.90 5.97
C GLY A 43 6.36 -8.07 6.43
N LYS A 44 6.56 -7.12 7.35
CA LYS A 44 5.54 -6.23 7.89
C LYS A 44 6.08 -4.81 7.85
N ILE A 45 5.16 -3.86 7.77
CA ILE A 45 5.53 -2.44 7.84
C ILE A 45 5.10 -1.93 9.22
N ASP A 46 6.04 -1.58 10.06
CA ASP A 46 5.72 -0.97 11.35
C ASP A 46 5.38 0.53 11.21
N LYS A 47 5.01 1.17 12.33
CA LYS A 47 4.58 2.58 12.29
C LYS A 47 5.71 3.53 11.91
N GLU A 48 6.95 3.17 12.24
CA GLU A 48 8.11 4.03 12.02
C GLU A 48 8.58 3.93 10.57
N GLU A 49 8.65 2.71 10.05
CA GLU A 49 8.83 2.39 8.64
C GLU A 49 7.76 3.04 7.77
N TRP A 50 6.50 2.90 8.16
CA TRP A 50 5.39 3.54 7.47
C TRP A 50 5.54 5.06 7.44
N LYS A 51 5.91 5.69 8.57
CA LYS A 51 6.16 7.13 8.65
C LYS A 51 7.27 7.58 7.70
N GLN A 52 8.39 6.85 7.68
CA GLN A 52 9.50 7.18 6.78
C GLN A 52 9.11 7.00 5.31
N TYR A 53 8.34 5.95 5.01
CA TYR A 53 7.90 5.65 3.66
C TYR A 53 6.90 6.68 3.11
N VAL A 54 5.88 7.06 3.90
CA VAL A 54 4.94 8.12 3.50
C VAL A 54 5.58 9.51 3.45
N ALA A 55 6.59 9.77 4.29
CA ALA A 55 7.36 11.02 4.20
C ALA A 55 8.12 11.13 2.88
N LYS A 56 8.62 10.01 2.34
CA LYS A 56 9.28 9.94 1.03
C LYS A 56 8.30 9.97 -0.14
N LYS A 57 7.09 9.46 0.03
CA LYS A 57 6.04 9.38 -1.00
C LYS A 57 4.69 9.89 -0.46
N PRO A 58 4.49 11.21 -0.36
CA PRO A 58 3.28 11.79 0.21
C PRO A 58 2.00 11.46 -0.58
N SER A 59 2.11 11.06 -1.85
CA SER A 59 0.99 10.57 -2.67
C SER A 59 0.36 9.27 -2.15
N LEU A 60 1.10 8.45 -1.39
CA LEU A 60 0.58 7.24 -0.75
C LEU A 60 -0.38 7.53 0.40
N LEU A 61 -0.30 8.71 1.02
CA LEU A 61 -1.28 9.12 2.03
C LEU A 61 -2.68 9.13 1.43
N LYS A 62 -2.81 9.35 0.12
CA LYS A 62 -4.08 9.29 -0.62
C LYS A 62 -4.69 7.89 -0.64
N ILE A 63 -3.88 6.83 -0.54
CA ILE A 63 -4.33 5.43 -0.39
C ILE A 63 -4.78 5.15 1.05
N MET A 64 -4.23 5.87 2.03
CA MET A 64 -4.55 5.69 3.45
C MET A 64 -5.70 6.55 3.95
N THR A 65 -5.85 7.76 3.42
CA THR A 65 -7.08 8.51 3.52
C THR A 65 -8.03 7.91 2.49
N LEU A 66 -8.68 6.80 2.84
CA LEU A 66 -9.86 6.31 2.12
C LEU A 66 -11.05 7.10 2.68
N PRO A 67 -11.49 8.22 2.06
CA PRO A 67 -12.63 8.99 2.55
C PRO A 67 -13.97 8.22 2.52
N TYR A 68 -14.00 7.01 1.97
CA TYR A 68 -15.22 6.23 1.76
C TYR A 68 -15.30 4.91 2.55
N LEU A 69 -14.42 4.68 3.55
CA LEU A 69 -14.71 3.66 4.58
C LEU A 69 -15.85 4.18 5.47
N LYS A 70 -17.08 3.95 5.04
CA LYS A 70 -18.29 4.11 5.83
C LYS A 70 -18.92 2.74 6.05
#